data_AF-A0A1V5NPQ4-F1
#
_entry.id   AF-A0A1V5NPQ4-F1
#
_cell.length_a   1.000
_cell.length_b   1.000
_cell.length_c   1.000
_cell.angle_alpha   90.00
_cell.angle_beta   90.00
_cell.angle_gamma   90.00
#
_symmetry.space_group_name_H-M   'P 1'
#
loop_
_entity.id
_entity.type
_entity.pdbx_description
1 polymer ?
#
loop_
_entity_poly.entity_id
_entity_poly.type
_entity_poly.pdbx_seq_one_letter_code
_entity_poly.pdbx_strand_id
1 'polypeptide(L)'
;MIPPVTLTPDTMAQLEEKAGKIRAHRRKMAEASEKWLREKLEDESLTEKTREVYRLRLLPDMKEGLALLESKEYQGALRAFEKALDDPDVTPVSKHLIYDYMLQAAAKLQNKMLFANLFKQQAMLQRDNDLGVLGLDKSGDAYAYAEYMNDHLVAANDEATFNKIVERDMKNIGATSADREACVADVKQRIREFEGYFDDRKN
;
A
#
# COMPACT_ATOMS: atom_id res chain seq x y z
N MET A 1 23.56 8.07 -34.21
CA MET A 1 22.40 8.98 -34.17
C MET A 1 21.24 8.25 -34.84
N ILE A 2 20.20 7.88 -34.07
CA ILE A 2 18.97 7.34 -34.65
C ILE A 2 18.14 8.56 -35.10
N PRO A 3 17.73 8.66 -36.37
CA PRO A 3 16.94 9.79 -36.83
C PRO A 3 15.59 9.84 -36.10
N PRO A 4 15.05 11.03 -35.82
CA PRO A 4 13.73 11.15 -35.21
C PRO A 4 12.67 10.50 -36.10
N VAL A 5 11.85 9.62 -35.53
CA VAL A 5 10.73 9.00 -36.22
C VAL A 5 9.62 10.04 -36.33
N THR A 6 9.47 10.67 -37.50
CA THR A 6 8.31 11.50 -37.84
C THR A 6 7.18 10.59 -38.32
N LEU A 7 6.15 10.44 -37.49
CA LEU A 7 4.93 9.70 -37.86
C LEU A 7 4.19 10.46 -38.97
N THR A 8 3.83 9.77 -40.05
CA THR A 8 3.00 10.37 -41.10
C THR A 8 1.58 10.63 -40.58
N PRO A 9 0.81 11.58 -41.15
CA PRO A 9 -0.58 11.81 -40.78
C PRO A 9 -1.45 10.54 -40.83
N ASP A 10 -1.22 9.67 -41.81
CA ASP A 10 -1.91 8.37 -41.91
C ASP A 10 -1.55 7.42 -40.75
N THR A 11 -0.29 7.44 -40.30
CA THR A 11 0.15 6.63 -39.15
C THR A 11 -0.45 7.17 -37.85
N MET A 12 -0.59 8.49 -37.70
CA MET A 12 -1.26 9.11 -36.56
C MET A 12 -2.75 8.75 -36.51
N ALA A 13 -3.46 8.84 -37.64
CA ALA A 13 -4.88 8.46 -37.72
C ALA A 13 -5.11 6.97 -37.37
N GLN A 14 -4.24 6.07 -37.84
CA GLN A 14 -4.30 4.64 -37.49
C GLN A 14 -4.02 4.38 -36.01
N LEU A 15 -3.10 5.13 -35.40
CA LEU A 15 -2.82 5.04 -33.95
C LEU A 15 -3.99 5.55 -33.11
N GLU A 16 -4.60 6.67 -33.51
CA GLU A 16 -5.80 7.21 -32.86
C GLU A 16 -7.00 6.26 -32.97
N GLU A 17 -7.21 5.63 -34.13
CA GLU A 17 -8.26 4.64 -34.32
C GLU A 17 -8.04 3.41 -33.42
N LYS A 18 -6.80 2.89 -33.35
CA LYS A 18 -6.43 1.79 -32.44
C LYS A 18 -6.62 2.19 -30.97
N ALA A 19 -6.17 3.38 -30.58
CA ALA A 19 -6.36 3.91 -29.23
C ALA A 19 -7.85 4.08 -28.90
N GLY A 20 -8.66 4.51 -29.86
CA GLY A 20 -10.12 4.58 -29.75
C GLY A 20 -10.75 3.22 -29.50
N LYS A 21 -10.37 2.20 -30.29
CA LYS A 21 -10.83 0.81 -30.13
C LYS A 21 -10.43 0.24 -28.76
N ILE A 22 -9.20 0.50 -28.31
CA ILE A 22 -8.72 0.08 -26.98
C ILE A 22 -9.53 0.76 -25.87
N ARG A 23 -9.75 2.08 -25.96
CA ARG A 23 -10.57 2.82 -24.98
C ARG A 23 -12.00 2.28 -24.91
N ALA A 24 -12.63 2.05 -26.06
CA ALA A 24 -13.98 1.50 -26.13
C ALA A 24 -14.07 0.08 -25.56
N HIS A 25 -13.07 -0.77 -25.85
CA HIS A 25 -13.01 -2.12 -25.29
C HIS A 25 -12.81 -2.10 -23.77
N ARG A 26 -11.88 -1.28 -23.25
CA ARG A 26 -11.66 -1.10 -21.81
C ARG A 26 -12.93 -0.64 -21.10
N ARG A 27 -13.66 0.31 -21.70
CA ARG A 27 -14.94 0.78 -21.16
C ARG A 27 -15.98 -0.34 -21.08
N LYS A 28 -16.15 -1.13 -22.14
CA LYS A 28 -17.07 -2.29 -22.13
C LYS A 28 -16.70 -3.32 -21.07
N MET A 29 -15.40 -3.60 -20.91
CA MET A 29 -14.92 -4.52 -19.88
C MET A 29 -15.17 -3.97 -18.46
N ALA A 30 -14.98 -2.66 -18.25
CA ALA A 30 -15.28 -2.03 -16.97
C ALA A 30 -16.78 -2.07 -16.63
N GLU A 31 -17.65 -1.77 -17.60
CA GLU A 31 -19.11 -1.84 -17.44
C GLU A 31 -19.58 -3.29 -17.16
N ALA A 32 -19.04 -4.28 -17.88
CA ALA A 32 -19.35 -5.69 -17.66
C ALA A 32 -18.87 -6.18 -16.29
N SER A 33 -17.66 -5.77 -15.88
CA SER A 33 -17.10 -6.09 -14.55
C SER A 33 -17.94 -5.50 -13.43
N GLU A 34 -18.36 -4.23 -13.56
CA GLU A 34 -19.23 -3.59 -12.57
C GLU A 34 -20.58 -4.29 -12.47
N LYS A 35 -21.21 -4.62 -13.62
CA LYS A 35 -22.46 -5.37 -13.62
C LYS A 35 -22.32 -6.72 -12.91
N TRP A 36 -21.26 -7.46 -13.24
CA TRP A 36 -20.96 -8.74 -12.62
C TRP A 36 -20.74 -8.62 -11.11
N LEU A 37 -20.00 -7.62 -10.64
CA LEU A 37 -19.80 -7.38 -9.21
C LEU A 37 -21.11 -7.10 -8.49
N ARG A 38 -22.00 -6.29 -9.08
CA ARG A 38 -23.33 -6.00 -8.51
C ARG A 38 -24.21 -7.24 -8.44
N GLU A 39 -24.27 -8.01 -9.53
CA GLU A 39 -25.00 -9.30 -9.56
C GLU A 39 -24.44 -10.27 -8.49
N LYS A 40 -23.12 -10.29 -8.28
CA LYS A 40 -22.51 -11.12 -7.24
C LYS A 40 -22.82 -10.67 -5.83
N LEU A 41 -22.97 -9.38 -5.58
CA LEU A 41 -23.34 -8.88 -4.25
C LEU A 41 -24.74 -9.32 -3.81
N GLU A 42 -25.59 -9.76 -4.73
CA GLU A 42 -26.91 -10.34 -4.41
C GLU A 42 -26.82 -11.81 -3.95
N ASP A 43 -25.67 -12.47 -4.16
CA ASP A 43 -25.45 -13.86 -3.74
C ASP A 43 -25.23 -13.94 -2.23
N GLU A 44 -26.18 -14.56 -1.52
CA GLU A 44 -26.13 -14.76 -0.07
C GLU A 44 -25.02 -15.72 0.38
N SER A 45 -24.49 -16.55 -0.54
CA SER A 45 -23.40 -17.49 -0.22
C SER A 45 -22.02 -16.84 -0.15
N LEU A 46 -21.89 -15.57 -0.55
CA LEU A 46 -20.62 -14.86 -0.45
C LEU A 46 -20.20 -14.66 1.01
N THR A 47 -18.94 -15.00 1.29
CA THR A 47 -18.32 -14.62 2.57
C THR A 47 -18.31 -13.11 2.72
N GLU A 48 -18.44 -12.63 3.97
CA GLU A 48 -18.40 -11.20 4.29
C GLU A 48 -17.14 -10.51 3.74
N LYS A 49 -15.98 -11.20 3.80
CA LYS A 49 -14.72 -10.73 3.21
C LYS A 49 -14.85 -10.45 1.72
N THR A 50 -15.43 -11.38 0.98
CA THR A 50 -15.59 -11.27 -0.48
C THR A 50 -16.57 -10.16 -0.82
N ARG A 51 -17.66 -10.06 -0.05
CA ARG A 51 -18.66 -8.99 -0.18
C ARG A 51 -18.02 -7.61 0.01
N GLU A 52 -17.18 -7.43 1.02
CA GLU A 52 -16.48 -6.16 1.25
C GLU A 52 -15.50 -5.82 0.13
N VAL A 53 -14.72 -6.78 -0.35
CA VAL A 53 -13.81 -6.57 -1.49
C VAL A 53 -14.60 -6.13 -2.74
N TYR A 54 -15.74 -6.75 -3.02
CA TYR A 54 -16.56 -6.40 -4.19
C TYR A 54 -17.20 -5.03 -4.05
N ARG A 55 -17.72 -4.70 -2.86
CA ARG A 55 -18.27 -3.38 -2.56
C ARG A 55 -17.22 -2.29 -2.70
N LEU A 56 -16.04 -2.51 -2.15
CA LEU A 56 -14.90 -1.60 -2.26
C LEU A 56 -14.50 -1.35 -3.73
N ARG A 57 -14.48 -2.40 -4.56
CA ARG A 57 -14.20 -2.29 -6.01
C ARG A 57 -15.27 -1.55 -6.80
N LEU A 58 -16.44 -1.29 -6.22
CA LEU A 58 -17.49 -0.49 -6.86
C LEU A 58 -17.34 1.02 -6.60
N LEU A 59 -16.56 1.43 -5.58
CA LEU A 59 -16.35 2.84 -5.26
C LEU A 59 -15.58 3.55 -6.38
N PRO A 60 -16.02 4.75 -6.83
CA PRO A 60 -15.37 5.47 -7.94
C PRO A 60 -13.89 5.75 -7.68
N ASP A 61 -13.54 6.32 -6.53
CA ASP A 61 -12.17 6.67 -6.19
C ASP A 61 -11.29 5.42 -6.01
N MET A 62 -11.89 4.30 -5.59
CA MET A 62 -11.16 3.05 -5.48
C MET A 62 -10.83 2.45 -6.86
N LYS A 63 -11.77 2.53 -7.82
CA LYS A 63 -11.51 2.15 -9.22
C LYS A 63 -10.43 3.02 -9.84
N GLU A 64 -10.50 4.33 -9.62
CA GLU A 64 -9.50 5.28 -10.09
C GLU A 64 -8.11 4.94 -9.51
N GLY A 65 -8.03 4.71 -8.20
CA GLY A 65 -6.78 4.36 -7.53
C GLY A 65 -6.16 3.07 -8.06
N LEU A 66 -6.96 2.02 -8.28
CA LEU A 66 -6.48 0.76 -8.87
C LEU A 66 -5.96 0.96 -10.31
N ALA A 67 -6.68 1.71 -11.14
CA ALA A 67 -6.24 1.98 -12.52
C ALA A 67 -4.93 2.80 -12.57
N LEU A 68 -4.76 3.75 -11.64
CA LEU A 68 -3.53 4.53 -11.51
C LEU A 68 -2.37 3.67 -11.00
N LEU A 69 -2.63 2.76 -10.05
CA LEU A 69 -1.64 1.81 -9.56
C LEU A 69 -1.14 0.88 -10.67
N GLU A 70 -2.04 0.32 -11.49
CA GLU A 70 -1.70 -0.49 -12.68
C GLU A 70 -0.89 0.30 -13.71
N SER A 71 -1.17 1.60 -13.83
CA SER A 71 -0.46 2.52 -14.72
C SER A 71 0.85 3.04 -14.13
N LYS A 72 1.23 2.59 -12.92
CA LYS A 72 2.41 3.04 -12.15
C LYS A 72 2.37 4.53 -11.77
N GLU A 73 1.21 5.15 -11.83
CA GLU A 73 0.95 6.54 -11.41
C GLU A 73 0.70 6.59 -9.89
N TYR A 74 1.69 6.19 -9.10
CA TYR A 74 1.53 5.91 -7.68
C TYR A 74 1.07 7.10 -6.84
N GLN A 75 1.51 8.33 -7.15
CA GLN A 75 1.04 9.54 -6.47
C GLN A 75 -0.42 9.85 -6.78
N GLY A 76 -0.86 9.57 -8.02
CA GLY A 76 -2.27 9.66 -8.39
C GLY A 76 -3.08 8.63 -7.63
N ALA A 77 -2.61 7.38 -7.59
CA ALA A 77 -3.26 6.29 -6.90
C ALA A 77 -3.49 6.59 -5.41
N LEU A 78 -2.47 7.10 -4.71
CA LEU A 78 -2.58 7.52 -3.31
C LEU A 78 -3.68 8.55 -3.08
N ARG A 79 -3.75 9.59 -3.92
CA ARG A 79 -4.80 10.63 -3.79
C ARG A 79 -6.20 10.08 -4.03
N ALA A 80 -6.34 9.12 -4.93
CA ALA A 80 -7.62 8.45 -5.16
C ALA A 80 -8.00 7.55 -3.97
N PHE A 81 -7.05 6.79 -3.42
CA PHE A 81 -7.28 5.98 -2.23
C PHE A 81 -7.60 6.81 -0.98
N GLU A 82 -6.98 7.98 -0.82
CA GLU A 82 -7.32 8.94 0.25
C GLU A 82 -8.79 9.36 0.17
N LYS A 83 -9.28 9.72 -1.02
CA LYS A 83 -10.72 10.03 -1.21
C LYS A 83 -11.61 8.82 -0.93
N ALA A 84 -11.18 7.62 -1.30
CA ALA A 84 -11.94 6.40 -1.00
C ALA A 84 -12.05 6.16 0.52
N LEU A 85 -11.08 6.59 1.34
CA LEU A 85 -11.18 6.49 2.81
C LEU A 85 -12.26 7.41 3.42
N ASP A 86 -12.60 8.49 2.71
CA ASP A 86 -13.59 9.50 3.13
C ASP A 86 -15.03 9.12 2.71
N ASP A 87 -15.21 8.05 1.94
CA ASP A 87 -16.52 7.57 1.55
C ASP A 87 -17.32 7.13 2.81
N PRO A 88 -18.56 7.61 2.99
CA PRO A 88 -19.34 7.38 4.21
C PRO A 88 -19.72 5.91 4.42
N ASP A 89 -19.74 5.12 3.35
CA ASP A 89 -20.11 3.72 3.43
C ASP A 89 -18.89 2.84 3.78
N VAL A 90 -17.66 3.37 3.78
CA VAL A 90 -16.44 2.57 4.00
C VAL A 90 -16.32 2.12 5.47
N THR A 91 -16.33 0.79 5.64
CA THR A 91 -16.20 0.11 6.94
C THR A 91 -14.73 0.05 7.39
N PRO A 92 -14.43 -0.23 8.68
CA PRO A 92 -13.05 -0.45 9.13
C PRO A 92 -12.31 -1.52 8.31
N VAL A 93 -13.01 -2.57 7.89
CA VAL A 93 -12.53 -3.62 6.99
C VAL A 93 -12.13 -3.03 5.64
N SER A 94 -12.99 -2.21 5.05
CA SER A 94 -12.71 -1.52 3.79
C SER A 94 -11.51 -0.58 3.92
N LYS A 95 -11.41 0.19 5.01
CA LYS A 95 -10.25 1.07 5.27
C LYS A 95 -8.95 0.28 5.36
N HIS A 96 -8.96 -0.87 6.05
CA HIS A 96 -7.79 -1.72 6.13
C HIS A 96 -7.32 -2.18 4.74
N LEU A 97 -8.25 -2.61 3.89
CA LEU A 97 -7.95 -3.02 2.51
C LEU A 97 -7.46 -1.84 1.64
N ILE A 98 -8.01 -0.64 1.82
CA ILE A 98 -7.52 0.57 1.14
C ILE A 98 -6.07 0.84 1.54
N TYR A 99 -5.74 0.75 2.84
CA TYR A 99 -4.37 0.92 3.31
C TYR A 99 -3.39 -0.10 2.70
N ASP A 100 -3.80 -1.35 2.43
CA ASP A 100 -2.94 -2.32 1.73
C ASP A 100 -2.48 -1.78 0.36
N TYR A 101 -3.38 -1.14 -0.39
CA TYR A 101 -3.05 -0.53 -1.68
C TYR A 101 -2.22 0.74 -1.54
N MET A 102 -2.49 1.56 -0.53
CA MET A 102 -1.69 2.75 -0.25
C MET A 102 -0.27 2.38 0.15
N LEU A 103 -0.08 1.32 0.95
CA LEU A 103 1.24 0.79 1.32
C LEU A 103 2.02 0.30 0.10
N GLN A 104 1.36 -0.41 -0.82
CA GLN A 104 1.97 -0.80 -2.10
C GLN A 104 2.43 0.42 -2.91
N ALA A 105 1.58 1.44 -3.04
CA ALA A 105 1.92 2.66 -3.76
C ALA A 105 3.08 3.43 -3.08
N ALA A 106 3.06 3.56 -1.75
CA ALA A 106 4.11 4.20 -0.98
C ALA A 106 5.45 3.45 -1.07
N ALA A 107 5.41 2.11 -1.06
CA ALA A 107 6.59 1.27 -1.25
C ALA A 107 7.22 1.48 -2.62
N LYS A 108 6.40 1.52 -3.69
CA LYS A 108 6.86 1.77 -5.06
C LYS A 108 7.37 3.20 -5.29
N LEU A 109 6.89 4.17 -4.52
CA LEU A 109 7.46 5.53 -4.46
C LEU A 109 8.73 5.61 -3.62
N GLN A 110 9.11 4.54 -2.92
CA GLN A 110 10.20 4.50 -1.95
C GLN A 110 10.07 5.57 -0.85
N ASN A 111 8.83 5.99 -0.56
CA ASN A 111 8.55 7.00 0.47
C ASN A 111 8.37 6.31 1.83
N LYS A 112 9.50 6.08 2.51
CA LYS A 112 9.57 5.37 3.80
C LYS A 112 8.69 5.98 4.89
N MET A 113 8.67 7.32 4.98
CA MET A 113 7.89 8.02 6.00
C MET A 113 6.40 7.92 5.73
N LEU A 114 5.98 8.05 4.47
CA LEU A 114 4.59 7.82 4.11
C LEU A 114 4.18 6.38 4.39
N PHE A 115 4.99 5.41 3.97
CA PHE A 115 4.73 3.99 4.25
C PHE A 115 4.57 3.71 5.74
N ALA A 116 5.49 4.20 6.58
CA ALA A 116 5.44 4.00 8.02
C ALA A 116 4.18 4.61 8.66
N ASN A 117 3.80 5.82 8.23
CA ASN A 117 2.57 6.47 8.72
C ASN A 117 1.31 5.70 8.31
N LEU A 118 1.24 5.24 7.07
CA LEU A 118 0.11 4.43 6.58
C LEU A 118 0.03 3.09 7.32
N PHE A 119 1.18 2.44 7.55
CA PHE A 119 1.24 1.16 8.25
C PHE A 119 0.78 1.31 9.70
N LYS A 120 1.16 2.42 10.35
CA LYS A 120 0.67 2.78 11.68
C LYS A 120 -0.85 2.97 11.70
N GLN A 121 -1.41 3.69 10.73
CA GLN A 121 -2.86 3.90 10.64
C GLN A 121 -3.62 2.59 10.41
N GLN A 122 -3.11 1.72 9.54
CA GLN A 122 -3.67 0.39 9.31
C GLN A 122 -3.63 -0.46 10.59
N ALA A 123 -2.50 -0.46 11.30
CA ALA A 123 -2.36 -1.20 12.54
C ALA A 123 -3.24 -0.64 13.68
N MET A 124 -3.50 0.67 13.71
CA MET A 124 -4.50 1.26 14.60
C MET A 124 -5.90 0.72 14.32
N LEU A 125 -6.28 0.54 13.04
CA LEU A 125 -7.57 -0.06 12.70
C LEU A 125 -7.69 -1.47 13.27
N GLN A 126 -6.65 -2.30 13.13
CA GLN A 126 -6.64 -3.66 13.68
C GLN A 126 -6.70 -3.68 15.21
N ARG A 127 -6.05 -2.72 15.88
CA ARG A 127 -6.14 -2.57 17.34
C ARG A 127 -7.55 -2.19 17.80
N ASP A 128 -8.17 -1.26 17.09
CA ASP A 128 -9.38 -0.58 17.57
C ASP A 128 -10.68 -1.27 17.11
N ASN A 129 -10.65 -2.02 15.99
CA ASN A 129 -11.81 -2.63 15.36
C ASN A 129 -11.71 -4.16 15.30
N ASP A 130 -12.86 -4.83 15.12
CA ASP A 130 -12.88 -6.25 14.79
C ASP A 130 -12.67 -6.41 13.28
N LEU A 131 -11.52 -6.96 12.91
CA LEU A 131 -11.15 -7.29 11.54
C LEU A 131 -11.10 -8.81 11.32
N GLY A 132 -11.80 -9.59 12.16
CA GLY A 132 -11.82 -11.06 12.11
C GLY A 132 -12.29 -11.60 10.76
N VAL A 133 -13.14 -10.85 10.03
CA VAL A 133 -13.52 -11.17 8.64
C VAL A 133 -12.32 -11.23 7.69
N LEU A 134 -11.25 -10.49 7.95
CA LEU A 134 -9.99 -10.55 7.20
C LEU A 134 -9.08 -11.69 7.66
N GLY A 135 -9.41 -12.34 8.80
CA GLY A 135 -8.56 -13.29 9.50
C GLY A 135 -7.54 -12.61 10.42
N LEU A 136 -7.84 -11.38 10.87
CA LEU A 136 -6.94 -10.58 11.69
C LEU A 136 -7.45 -10.51 13.12
N ASP A 137 -6.61 -10.93 14.07
CA ASP A 137 -6.91 -10.80 15.48
C ASP A 137 -6.87 -9.34 15.92
N LYS A 138 -7.84 -8.96 16.74
CA LYS A 138 -7.85 -7.64 17.38
C LYS A 138 -6.76 -7.60 18.45
N SER A 139 -5.62 -7.01 18.12
CA SER A 139 -4.47 -6.91 19.02
C SER A 139 -3.73 -5.59 18.91
N GLY A 140 -3.05 -5.22 20.00
CA GLY A 140 -2.11 -4.10 20.01
C GLY A 140 -0.77 -4.43 19.38
N ASP A 141 -0.50 -5.70 19.10
CA ASP A 141 0.82 -6.17 18.66
C ASP A 141 1.16 -5.65 17.27
N ALA A 142 0.18 -5.63 16.36
CA ALA A 142 0.35 -5.03 15.03
C ALA A 142 0.73 -3.54 15.14
N TYR A 143 0.09 -2.81 16.06
CA TYR A 143 0.38 -1.39 16.28
C TYR A 143 1.76 -1.18 16.91
N ALA A 144 2.12 -1.97 17.91
CA ALA A 144 3.46 -1.95 18.51
C ALA A 144 4.54 -2.27 17.48
N TYR A 145 4.30 -3.23 16.59
CA TYR A 145 5.21 -3.56 15.49
C TYR A 145 5.31 -2.43 14.45
N ALA A 146 4.21 -1.75 14.13
CA ALA A 146 4.22 -0.59 13.24
C ALA A 146 5.02 0.57 13.84
N GLU A 147 4.88 0.85 15.14
CA GLU A 147 5.72 1.84 15.84
C GLU A 147 7.19 1.43 15.85
N TYR A 148 7.47 0.16 16.13
CA TYR A 148 8.81 -0.40 16.08
C TYR A 148 9.46 -0.25 14.70
N MET A 149 8.75 -0.56 13.62
CA MET A 149 9.23 -0.38 12.25
C MET A 149 9.48 1.09 11.93
N ASN A 150 8.56 1.98 12.31
CA ASN A 150 8.70 3.42 12.08
C ASN A 150 9.96 3.98 12.74
N ASP A 151 10.21 3.63 14.01
CA ASP A 151 11.41 4.07 14.73
C ASP A 151 12.70 3.68 13.99
N HIS A 152 12.76 2.46 13.45
CA HIS A 152 13.92 1.98 12.70
C HIS A 152 14.06 2.66 11.33
N LEU A 153 12.97 2.89 10.61
CA LEU A 153 13.01 3.61 9.34
C LEU A 153 13.45 5.08 9.52
N VAL A 154 13.05 5.72 10.61
CA VAL A 154 13.53 7.07 10.99
C VAL A 154 15.01 7.02 11.35
N ALA A 155 15.43 6.05 12.17
CA ALA A 155 16.83 5.86 12.59
C ALA A 155 17.81 5.66 11.44
N ALA A 156 17.34 5.25 10.26
CA ALA A 156 18.18 5.14 9.06
C ALA A 156 18.85 6.48 8.67
N ASN A 157 18.21 7.61 8.99
CA ASN A 157 18.72 8.95 8.67
C ASN A 157 18.81 9.88 9.88
N ASP A 158 18.47 9.40 11.09
CA ASP A 158 18.53 10.18 12.32
C ASP A 158 19.40 9.47 13.37
N GLU A 159 20.61 9.97 13.56
CA GLU A 159 21.58 9.44 14.51
C GLU A 159 21.07 9.50 15.96
N ALA A 160 20.28 10.51 16.31
CA ALA A 160 19.71 10.61 17.66
C ALA A 160 18.72 9.48 17.93
N THR A 161 17.81 9.20 16.99
CA THR A 161 16.89 8.05 17.09
C THR A 161 17.65 6.73 17.02
N PHE A 162 18.65 6.59 16.16
CA PHE A 162 19.49 5.39 16.09
C PHE A 162 20.15 5.07 17.44
N ASN A 163 20.82 6.05 18.05
CA ASN A 163 21.48 5.87 19.34
C ASN A 163 20.49 5.53 20.46
N LYS A 164 19.30 6.16 20.47
CA LYS A 164 18.22 5.81 21.43
C LYS A 164 17.79 4.36 21.30
N ILE A 165 17.65 3.84 20.08
CA ILE A 165 17.29 2.44 19.85
C ILE A 165 18.38 1.51 20.37
N VAL A 166 19.65 1.81 20.07
CA VAL A 166 20.81 1.02 20.56
C VAL A 166 20.82 0.98 22.09
N GLU A 167 20.68 2.14 22.75
CA GLU A 167 20.70 2.24 24.21
C GLU A 167 19.52 1.48 24.85
N ARG A 168 18.32 1.60 24.27
CA ARG A 168 17.14 0.86 24.71
C ARG A 168 17.37 -0.65 24.61
N ASP A 169 17.88 -1.12 23.47
CA ASP A 169 18.07 -2.55 23.23
C ASP A 169 19.17 -3.11 24.14
N MET A 170 20.27 -2.38 24.34
CA MET A 170 21.31 -2.73 25.32
C MET A 170 20.72 -2.86 26.73
N LYS A 171 19.90 -1.90 27.15
CA LYS A 171 19.24 -1.94 28.47
C LYS A 171 18.31 -3.13 28.62
N ASN A 172 17.53 -3.46 27.59
CA ASN A 172 16.54 -4.54 27.63
C ASN A 172 17.19 -5.92 27.80
N ILE A 173 18.39 -6.11 27.27
CA ILE A 173 19.14 -7.38 27.38
C ILE A 173 20.16 -7.39 28.52
N GLY A 174 20.27 -6.31 29.30
CA GLY A 174 21.28 -6.17 30.34
C GLY A 174 22.72 -6.14 29.81
N ALA A 175 22.92 -5.65 28.59
CA ALA A 175 24.22 -5.59 27.92
C ALA A 175 25.15 -4.55 28.54
N THR A 176 26.45 -4.81 28.39
CA THR A 176 27.54 -3.93 28.82
C THR A 176 28.07 -3.10 27.65
N SER A 177 28.97 -2.15 27.92
CA SER A 177 29.63 -1.37 26.88
C SER A 177 30.39 -2.21 25.85
N ALA A 178 30.84 -3.42 26.23
CA ALA A 178 31.51 -4.34 25.31
C ALA A 178 30.57 -4.90 24.23
N ASP A 179 29.27 -4.97 24.52
CA ASP A 179 28.25 -5.53 23.63
C ASP A 179 27.68 -4.47 22.65
N ARG A 180 28.12 -3.21 22.78
CA ARG A 180 27.56 -2.09 22.01
C ARG A 180 27.73 -2.28 20.51
N GLU A 181 28.88 -2.76 20.05
CA GLU A 181 29.12 -2.97 18.62
C GLU A 181 28.18 -4.02 18.03
N ALA A 182 27.92 -5.10 18.76
CA ALA A 182 26.95 -6.11 18.36
C ALA A 182 25.53 -5.53 18.31
N CYS A 183 25.12 -4.75 19.32
CA CYS A 183 23.81 -4.08 19.32
C CYS A 183 23.67 -3.10 18.14
N VAL A 184 24.72 -2.34 17.83
CA VAL A 184 24.77 -1.45 16.66
C VAL A 184 24.60 -2.23 15.36
N ALA A 185 25.27 -3.39 15.22
CA ALA A 185 25.15 -4.24 14.05
C ALA A 185 23.73 -4.79 13.89
N ASP A 186 23.09 -5.23 14.98
CA ASP A 186 21.72 -5.73 14.98
C ASP A 186 20.71 -4.65 14.60
N VAL A 187 20.82 -3.43 15.15
CA VAL A 187 19.96 -2.31 14.77
C VAL A 187 20.10 -2.00 13.27
N LYS A 188 21.35 -1.95 12.76
CA LYS A 188 21.60 -1.75 11.32
C LYS A 188 21.00 -2.87 10.47
N GLN A 189 21.06 -4.11 10.94
CA GLN A 189 20.49 -5.25 10.23
C GLN A 189 18.96 -5.13 10.12
N ARG A 190 18.28 -4.78 11.22
CA ARG A 190 16.82 -4.57 11.22
C ARG A 190 16.39 -3.39 10.34
N ILE A 191 17.17 -2.30 10.34
CA ILE A 191 16.94 -1.19 9.40
C ILE A 191 16.98 -1.69 7.96
N ARG A 192 18.01 -2.47 7.59
CA ARG A 192 18.13 -3.04 6.23
C ARG A 192 16.98 -3.99 5.87
N GLU A 193 16.48 -4.76 6.84
CA GLU A 193 15.32 -5.64 6.63
C GLU A 193 14.07 -4.82 6.32
N PHE A 194 13.81 -3.74 7.06
CA PHE A 194 12.70 -2.83 6.79
C PHE A 194 12.89 -2.05 5.49
N GLU A 195 14.10 -1.65 5.16
CA GLU A 195 14.40 -1.03 3.87
C GLU A 195 14.20 -2.01 2.69
N GLY A 196 14.25 -3.32 2.95
CA GLY A 196 13.96 -4.36 1.97
C GLY A 196 12.56 -4.31 1.38
N TYR A 197 11.57 -3.74 2.10
CA TYR A 197 10.21 -3.54 1.58
C TYR A 197 10.16 -2.58 0.38
N PHE A 198 11.21 -1.78 0.17
CA PHE A 198 11.31 -0.77 -0.89
C PHE A 198 12.25 -1.19 -2.04
N ASP A 199 12.85 -2.40 -1.98
CA ASP A 199 13.72 -2.92 -3.05
C ASP A 199 12.88 -3.73 -4.06
N ASP A 200 12.64 -3.14 -5.24
CA ASP A 200 11.91 -3.75 -6.35
C ASP A 200 12.53 -5.07 -6.86
N ARG A 201 13.79 -5.38 -6.51
CA ARG A 201 14.43 -6.66 -6.90
C ARG A 201 14.03 -7.82 -6.02
N LYS A 202 13.36 -7.55 -4.89
CA LYS A 202 12.90 -8.56 -3.92
C LYS A 202 11.37 -8.74 -3.91
N ASN A 203 10.61 -7.92 -4.64
CA ASN A 203 9.15 -7.86 -4.65
C ASN A 203 8.55 -7.95 -6.06
#